data_AF-A0A8J6TEV1-F1
#
_entry.id   AF-A0A8J6TEV1-F1
#
_cell.length_a   1.000
_cell.length_b   1.000
_cell.length_c   1.000
_cell.angle_alpha   90.00
_cell.angle_beta   90.00
_cell.angle_gamma   90.00
#
_symmetry.space_group_name_H-M   'P 1'
#
loop_
_entity.id
_entity.type
_entity.pdbx_description
1 polymer ?
#
loop_
_entity_poly.entity_id
_entity_poly.type
_entity_poly.pdbx_seq_one_letter_code
_entity_poly.pdbx_strand_id
1 'polypeptide(L)'
;MAQRTLSTGTKLIATLALLAVMAVLFLFFLNMNQRSEKKAITTIEQERQQWEEKASALAEKVPANHSTEESTATSDIQPPSFEAIPPAAPTEKESDAEEICHNTTQRFDHIFAYLDNQEYIQQLGFKNGSKTYLSSIAERLYTNKPKIVRETDSLLSIMQNTAHLYRVLGKKDIGILKTLLENEKETLEPMLASFFRGIDENKQCLAGKYPVTLPLEELYAYSTFFLNTMGGQAYLFRRDPVTRILIKYYAILILHKANEQGINKAGVDIRSGLKNLIDELLVFQVLQKRDEYLNTLLVLQSKYDQQYGMGGN
;
A
#
# COMPACT_ATOMS: atom_id res chain seq x y z
N MET A 1 44.86 51.10 33.16
CA MET A 1 44.04 49.90 32.91
C MET A 1 44.18 48.98 34.10
N ALA A 2 43.17 48.87 34.96
CA ALA A 2 43.21 47.98 36.13
C ALA A 2 42.27 46.79 35.91
N GLN A 3 42.83 45.62 35.60
CA GLN A 3 42.09 44.36 35.56
C GLN A 3 41.80 43.92 37.00
N ARG A 4 40.53 44.03 37.42
CA ARG A 4 40.05 43.46 38.69
C ARG A 4 40.03 41.94 38.55
N THR A 5 41.03 41.27 39.10
CA THR A 5 41.03 39.82 39.26
C THR A 5 40.04 39.43 40.35
N LEU A 6 38.91 38.84 39.99
CA LEU A 6 37.96 38.26 40.95
C LEU A 6 38.64 37.17 41.78
N SER A 7 38.44 37.22 43.11
CA SER A 7 38.95 36.22 44.06
C SER A 7 38.41 34.82 43.73
N THR A 8 39.20 33.79 44.05
CA THR A 8 38.91 32.38 43.75
C THR A 8 37.54 31.93 44.25
N GLY A 9 37.07 32.49 45.38
CA GLY A 9 35.73 32.20 45.93
C GLY A 9 34.59 32.74 45.04
N THR A 10 34.73 33.96 44.50
CA THR A 10 33.71 34.53 43.59
C THR A 10 33.60 33.80 42.27
N LYS A 11 34.69 33.21 41.76
CA LYS A 11 34.66 32.38 40.54
C LYS A 11 33.89 31.07 40.78
N LEU A 12 34.07 30.44 41.94
CA LEU A 12 33.39 29.19 42.30
C LEU A 12 31.87 29.38 42.44
N ILE A 13 31.46 30.49 43.07
CA ILE A 13 30.04 30.87 43.21
C ILE A 13 29.41 31.15 41.84
N ALA A 14 30.11 31.87 40.96
CA ALA A 14 29.62 32.15 39.62
C ALA A 14 29.45 30.86 38.77
N THR A 15 30.38 29.90 38.88
CA THR A 15 30.27 28.62 38.17
C THR A 15 29.12 27.75 38.69
N LEU A 16 28.89 27.73 40.01
CA LEU A 16 27.75 27.01 40.59
C LEU A 16 26.41 27.63 40.20
N ALA A 17 26.33 28.96 40.18
CA ALA A 17 25.13 29.68 39.71
C ALA A 17 24.84 29.37 38.24
N LEU A 18 25.86 29.35 37.37
CA LEU A 18 25.70 29.00 35.96
C LEU A 18 25.19 27.56 35.78
N LEU A 19 25.76 26.59 36.51
CA LEU A 19 25.31 25.20 36.47
C LEU A 19 23.87 25.03 36.96
N ALA A 20 23.47 25.75 38.00
CA ALA A 20 22.09 25.74 38.49
C ALA A 20 21.11 26.28 37.43
N VAL A 21 21.46 27.37 36.74
CA VAL A 21 20.63 27.93 35.65
C VAL A 21 20.53 26.94 34.49
N MET A 22 21.64 26.31 34.09
CA MET A 22 21.66 25.29 33.04
C MET A 22 20.80 24.07 33.41
N ALA A 23 20.84 23.62 34.66
CA ALA A 23 20.00 22.51 35.14
C ALA A 23 18.51 22.87 35.12
N VAL A 24 18.15 24.09 35.50
CA VAL A 24 16.75 24.58 35.44
C VAL A 24 16.27 24.68 33.99
N LEU A 25 17.09 25.20 33.08
CA LEU A 25 16.75 25.26 31.64
C LEU A 25 16.60 23.86 31.04
N PHE A 26 17.47 22.92 31.41
CA PHE A 26 17.39 21.53 30.97
C PHE A 26 16.13 20.83 31.49
N LEU A 27 15.79 20.99 32.78
CA LEU A 27 14.55 20.46 33.35
C LEU A 27 13.30 21.09 32.71
N PHE A 28 13.34 22.39 32.41
CA PHE A 28 12.26 23.07 31.69
C PHE A 28 12.09 22.52 30.27
N PHE A 29 13.19 22.30 29.54
CA PHE A 29 13.17 21.70 28.21
C PHE A 29 12.59 20.28 28.21
N LEU A 30 13.02 19.42 29.14
CA LEU A 30 12.49 18.07 29.29
C LEU A 30 10.98 18.06 29.60
N ASN A 31 10.53 18.92 30.51
CA ASN A 31 9.10 19.03 30.86
C ASN A 31 8.27 19.57 29.68
N MET A 32 8.81 20.52 28.91
CA MET A 32 8.14 21.06 27.73
C MET A 32 7.99 20.00 26.62
N ASN A 33 9.04 19.19 26.38
CA ASN A 33 8.99 18.11 25.41
C ASN A 33 7.97 17.03 25.80
N GLN A 34 7.95 16.60 27.07
CA GLN A 34 6.96 15.65 27.57
C GLN A 34 5.52 16.17 27.49
N ARG A 35 5.29 17.47 27.70
CA ARG A 35 3.95 18.07 27.54
C ARG A 35 3.51 18.12 26.08
N SER A 36 4.43 18.36 25.16
CA SER A 36 4.16 18.36 23.72
C SER A 36 3.75 16.96 23.24
N GLU A 37 4.50 15.93 23.64
CA GLU A 37 4.21 14.54 23.30
C GLU A 37 2.85 14.09 23.85
N LYS A 38 2.55 14.40 25.12
CA LYS A 38 1.26 14.07 25.73
C LYS A 38 0.08 14.69 24.99
N LYS A 39 0.19 15.97 24.59
CA LYS A 39 -0.86 16.65 23.81
C LYS A 39 -1.05 15.99 22.45
N ALA A 40 0.04 15.69 21.73
CA ALA A 40 -0.02 15.05 20.43
C ALA A 40 -0.69 13.65 20.50
N ILE A 41 -0.29 12.83 21.49
CA ILE A 41 -0.87 11.50 21.70
C ILE A 41 -2.38 11.61 21.99
N THR A 42 -2.79 12.54 22.87
CA THR A 42 -4.22 12.72 23.17
C THR A 42 -5.03 13.16 21.95
N THR A 43 -4.47 14.02 21.09
CA THR A 43 -5.14 14.45 19.86
C THR A 43 -5.28 13.30 18.87
N ILE A 44 -4.24 12.49 18.68
CA ILE A 44 -4.28 11.31 17.80
C ILE A 44 -5.31 10.30 18.31
N GLU A 45 -5.35 10.04 19.62
CA GLU A 45 -6.32 9.10 20.21
C GLU A 45 -7.76 9.61 20.06
N GLN A 46 -8.00 10.92 20.21
CA GLN A 46 -9.30 11.52 19.96
C GLN A 46 -9.72 11.43 18.48
N GLU A 47 -8.82 11.73 17.54
CA GLU A 47 -9.09 11.56 16.11
C GLU A 47 -9.40 10.10 15.80
N ARG A 48 -8.62 9.17 16.34
CA ARG A 48 -8.84 7.74 16.17
C ARG A 48 -10.23 7.31 16.64
N GLN A 49 -10.63 7.70 17.85
CA GLN A 49 -11.97 7.41 18.37
C GLN A 49 -13.08 7.97 17.47
N GLN A 50 -12.93 9.20 17.00
CA GLN A 50 -13.90 9.81 16.07
C GLN A 50 -13.99 9.04 14.75
N TRP A 51 -12.87 8.56 14.22
CA TRP A 51 -12.83 7.79 13.00
C TRP A 51 -13.36 6.36 13.17
N GLU A 52 -13.09 5.72 14.30
CA GLU A 52 -13.66 4.42 14.66
C GLU A 52 -15.18 4.49 14.81
N GLU A 53 -15.71 5.54 15.45
CA GLU A 53 -17.14 5.78 15.54
C GLU A 53 -17.77 5.96 14.15
N LYS A 54 -17.19 6.81 13.30
CA LYS A 54 -17.63 6.99 11.90
C LYS A 54 -17.61 5.67 11.13
N ALA A 55 -16.53 4.91 11.22
CA ALA A 55 -16.38 3.63 10.52
C ALA A 55 -17.43 2.61 10.99
N SER A 56 -17.69 2.53 12.30
CA SER A 56 -18.74 1.65 12.85
C SER A 56 -20.14 2.03 12.36
N ALA A 57 -20.45 3.33 12.28
CA ALA A 57 -21.71 3.83 11.76
C ALA A 57 -21.87 3.61 10.24
N LEU A 58 -20.77 3.55 9.48
CA LEU A 58 -20.79 3.17 8.07
C LEU A 58 -20.94 1.65 7.91
N ALA A 59 -20.23 0.86 8.71
CA ALA A 59 -20.29 -0.61 8.66
C ALA A 59 -21.70 -1.14 8.97
N GLU A 60 -22.43 -0.52 9.90
CA GLU A 60 -23.83 -0.85 10.20
C GLU A 60 -24.78 -0.60 9.01
N LYS A 61 -24.43 0.33 8.11
CA LYS A 61 -25.25 0.69 6.94
C LYS A 61 -24.97 -0.16 5.70
N VAL A 62 -23.94 -1.00 5.71
CA VAL A 62 -23.65 -1.93 4.61
C VAL A 62 -24.43 -3.23 4.86
N PRO A 63 -25.41 -3.60 4.02
CA PRO A 63 -26.19 -4.82 4.25
C PRO A 63 -25.30 -6.06 4.14
N ALA A 64 -25.40 -6.93 5.16
CA ALA A 64 -24.67 -8.18 5.31
C ALA A 64 -25.15 -9.29 4.35
N ASN A 65 -25.22 -9.03 3.04
CA ASN A 65 -25.58 -10.04 2.04
C ASN A 65 -24.40 -10.27 1.08
N HIS A 66 -23.38 -10.97 1.57
CA HIS A 66 -22.54 -11.86 0.76
C HIS A 66 -21.99 -12.96 1.69
N SER A 67 -22.91 -13.74 2.24
CA SER A 67 -22.62 -15.03 2.85
C SER A 67 -22.78 -16.11 1.78
N THR A 68 -21.65 -16.71 1.41
CA THR A 68 -21.45 -18.16 1.32
C THR A 68 -22.59 -18.97 0.71
N GLU A 69 -22.58 -19.16 -0.61
CA GLU A 69 -23.18 -20.36 -1.21
C GLU A 69 -22.09 -21.40 -1.43
N GLU A 70 -21.87 -22.19 -0.38
CA GLU A 70 -21.19 -23.49 -0.45
C GLU A 70 -22.22 -24.49 -0.97
N SER A 71 -22.19 -24.76 -2.28
CA SER A 71 -23.04 -25.79 -2.90
C SER A 71 -22.37 -27.16 -2.75
N THR A 72 -22.74 -27.88 -1.70
CA THR A 72 -22.54 -29.33 -1.59
C THR A 72 -23.76 -30.05 -2.17
N ALA A 73 -23.58 -30.72 -3.32
CA ALA A 73 -24.32 -31.94 -3.66
C ALA A 73 -23.62 -32.67 -4.83
N THR A 74 -23.03 -33.82 -4.52
CA THR A 74 -22.60 -34.84 -5.48
C THR A 74 -23.68 -35.92 -5.55
N SER A 75 -24.16 -36.29 -6.75
CA SER A 75 -24.17 -37.68 -7.27
C SER A 75 -24.80 -37.81 -8.67
N ASP A 76 -24.03 -38.46 -9.55
CA ASP A 76 -24.42 -39.43 -10.61
C ASP A 76 -25.20 -39.04 -11.89
N ILE A 77 -24.41 -38.85 -12.97
CA ILE A 77 -24.40 -39.55 -14.29
C ILE A 77 -25.57 -40.55 -14.52
N GLN A 78 -26.42 -40.48 -15.56
CA GLN A 78 -26.15 -40.62 -17.02
C GLN A 78 -27.38 -40.19 -17.90
N PRO A 79 -27.23 -39.79 -19.20
CA PRO A 79 -28.27 -39.20 -20.06
C PRO A 79 -28.93 -40.25 -20.98
N PRO A 80 -30.04 -39.99 -21.74
CA PRO A 80 -29.99 -39.20 -23.00
C PRO A 80 -31.29 -38.46 -23.41
N SER A 81 -31.19 -37.47 -24.30
CA SER A 81 -32.00 -37.34 -25.54
C SER A 81 -31.85 -35.93 -26.11
N PHE A 82 -31.35 -35.86 -27.34
CA PHE A 82 -31.17 -34.65 -28.12
C PHE A 82 -32.45 -34.41 -28.93
N GLU A 83 -33.18 -33.33 -28.65
CA GLU A 83 -34.12 -32.75 -29.60
C GLU A 83 -33.88 -31.23 -29.70
N ALA A 84 -33.68 -30.79 -30.94
CA ALA A 84 -33.20 -29.48 -31.30
C ALA A 84 -34.28 -28.40 -31.09
N ILE A 85 -33.91 -27.33 -30.39
CA ILE A 85 -34.63 -26.05 -30.38
C ILE A 85 -33.70 -25.02 -31.05
N PRO A 86 -34.16 -24.24 -32.04
CA PRO A 86 -33.33 -23.33 -32.83
C PRO A 86 -32.76 -22.16 -31.98
N PRO A 87 -31.64 -21.53 -32.42
CA PRO A 87 -30.87 -20.63 -31.57
C PRO A 87 -31.62 -19.31 -31.35
N ALA A 88 -32.09 -19.08 -30.12
CA ALA A 88 -32.36 -17.74 -29.64
C ALA A 88 -31.02 -17.09 -29.26
N ALA A 89 -30.82 -15.87 -29.76
CA ALA A 89 -29.58 -15.10 -29.70
C ALA A 89 -28.96 -14.96 -28.29
N PRO A 90 -27.62 -14.88 -28.16
CA PRO A 90 -26.97 -14.37 -26.96
C PRO A 90 -26.89 -12.85 -27.07
N THR A 91 -27.74 -12.09 -26.38
CA THR A 91 -27.68 -10.61 -26.48
C THR A 91 -27.74 -9.82 -25.17
N GLU A 92 -27.75 -10.45 -23.98
CA GLU A 92 -27.75 -9.66 -22.73
C GLU A 92 -26.47 -9.79 -21.90
N LYS A 93 -25.75 -10.92 -21.88
CA LYS A 93 -24.52 -11.05 -21.07
C LYS A 93 -23.22 -10.64 -21.77
N GLU A 94 -23.20 -10.66 -23.11
CA GLU A 94 -22.00 -10.30 -23.89
C GLU A 94 -21.81 -8.77 -23.98
N SER A 95 -22.91 -8.01 -24.05
CA SER A 95 -22.94 -6.55 -24.07
C SER A 95 -22.23 -5.92 -22.86
N ASP A 96 -22.60 -6.36 -21.65
CA ASP A 96 -22.07 -5.79 -20.41
C ASP A 96 -20.58 -6.12 -20.21
N ALA A 97 -20.17 -7.33 -20.60
CA ALA A 97 -18.80 -7.79 -20.53
C ALA A 97 -17.87 -6.99 -21.46
N GLU A 98 -18.32 -6.72 -22.68
CA GLU A 98 -17.59 -5.95 -23.67
C GLU A 98 -17.47 -4.47 -23.25
N GLU A 99 -18.56 -3.89 -22.73
CA GLU A 99 -18.57 -2.53 -22.19
C GLU A 99 -17.59 -2.36 -21.00
N ILE A 100 -17.58 -3.30 -20.05
CA ILE A 100 -16.63 -3.29 -18.92
C ILE A 100 -15.18 -3.33 -19.44
N CYS A 101 -14.88 -4.20 -20.40
CA CYS A 101 -13.54 -4.29 -20.95
C CYS A 101 -13.13 -3.08 -21.77
N HIS A 102 -14.05 -2.47 -22.50
CA HIS A 102 -13.82 -1.20 -23.19
C HIS A 102 -13.49 -0.08 -22.18
N ASN A 103 -14.33 0.11 -21.16
CA ASN A 103 -14.13 1.12 -20.13
C ASN A 103 -12.82 0.91 -19.36
N THR A 104 -12.43 -0.34 -19.12
CA THR A 104 -11.18 -0.70 -18.44
C THR A 104 -9.96 -0.36 -19.28
N THR A 105 -9.93 -0.80 -20.54
CA THR A 105 -8.79 -0.55 -21.44
C THR A 105 -8.65 0.93 -21.78
N GLN A 106 -9.77 1.63 -21.98
CA GLN A 106 -9.80 3.07 -22.19
C GLN A 106 -9.20 3.84 -21.00
N ARG A 107 -9.52 3.44 -19.76
CA ARG A 107 -8.96 4.05 -18.55
C ARG A 107 -7.43 3.91 -18.51
N PHE A 108 -6.89 2.74 -18.85
CA PHE A 108 -5.44 2.56 -18.93
C PHE A 108 -4.83 3.31 -20.11
N ASP A 109 -5.47 3.32 -21.27
CA ASP A 109 -5.03 4.09 -22.42
C ASP A 109 -4.90 5.57 -22.08
N HIS A 110 -5.85 6.16 -21.34
CA HIS A 110 -5.77 7.53 -20.87
C HIS A 110 -4.58 7.77 -19.94
N ILE A 111 -4.30 6.86 -18.99
CA ILE A 111 -3.15 6.98 -18.09
C ILE A 111 -1.84 6.98 -18.88
N PHE A 112 -1.66 6.03 -19.79
CA PHE A 112 -0.41 5.95 -20.57
C PHE A 112 -0.29 7.06 -21.61
N ALA A 113 -1.39 7.51 -22.22
CA ALA A 113 -1.39 8.67 -23.10
C ALA A 113 -1.02 9.95 -22.34
N TYR A 114 -1.51 10.11 -21.11
CA TYR A 114 -1.09 11.19 -20.22
C TYR A 114 0.41 11.15 -19.95
N LEU A 115 0.96 9.96 -19.61
CA LEU A 115 2.40 9.78 -19.39
C LEU A 115 3.21 10.09 -20.66
N ASP A 116 2.81 9.56 -21.82
CA ASP A 116 3.52 9.77 -23.10
C ASP A 116 3.55 11.25 -23.53
N ASN A 117 2.60 12.05 -23.05
CA ASN A 117 2.57 13.50 -23.28
C ASN A 117 3.45 14.31 -22.31
N GLN A 118 4.01 13.69 -21.26
CA GLN A 118 4.91 14.39 -20.34
C GLN A 118 6.29 14.60 -20.96
N GLU A 119 6.84 15.81 -20.80
CA GLU A 119 8.15 16.16 -21.36
C GLU A 119 9.26 15.23 -20.88
N TYR A 120 9.27 14.89 -19.58
CA TYR A 120 10.29 14.00 -19.02
C TYR A 120 10.18 12.57 -19.58
N ILE A 121 8.99 12.08 -19.93
CA ILE A 121 8.80 10.76 -20.56
C ILE A 121 9.31 10.77 -21.99
N GLN A 122 9.05 11.85 -22.74
CA GLN A 122 9.57 12.02 -24.10
C GLN A 122 11.11 12.03 -24.11
N GLN A 123 11.73 12.68 -23.13
CA GLN A 123 13.18 12.69 -22.95
C GLN A 123 13.76 11.29 -22.65
N LEU A 124 13.00 10.40 -22.00
CA LEU A 124 13.42 9.02 -21.77
C LEU A 124 13.39 8.14 -23.03
N GLY A 125 12.69 8.57 -24.09
CA GLY A 125 12.78 7.99 -25.43
C GLY A 125 12.27 6.55 -25.53
N PHE A 126 11.13 6.23 -24.91
CA PHE A 126 10.53 4.90 -25.01
C PHE A 126 10.09 4.58 -26.44
N LYS A 127 10.79 3.65 -27.11
CA LYS A 127 10.55 3.29 -28.52
C LYS A 127 9.09 2.92 -28.85
N ASN A 128 8.40 2.27 -27.91
CA ASN A 128 7.03 1.77 -28.09
C ASN A 128 6.04 2.42 -27.10
N GLY A 129 6.37 3.61 -26.59
CA GLY A 129 5.58 4.29 -25.56
C GLY A 129 5.74 3.72 -24.14
N SER A 130 5.24 4.47 -23.17
CA SER A 130 5.33 4.13 -21.73
C SER A 130 4.56 2.86 -21.40
N LYS A 131 3.41 2.61 -22.03
CA LYS A 131 2.58 1.41 -21.82
C LYS A 131 3.34 0.12 -22.02
N THR A 132 3.95 -0.04 -23.21
CA THR A 132 4.72 -1.25 -23.53
C THR A 132 5.96 -1.36 -22.66
N TYR A 133 6.66 -0.24 -22.42
CA TYR A 133 7.86 -0.25 -21.60
C TYR A 133 7.58 -0.66 -20.14
N LEU A 134 6.60 -0.02 -19.49
CA LEU A 134 6.22 -0.31 -18.10
C LEU A 134 5.57 -1.70 -17.96
N SER A 135 4.80 -2.15 -18.96
CA SER A 135 4.28 -3.53 -18.97
C SER A 135 5.41 -4.56 -19.01
N SER A 136 6.47 -4.31 -19.78
CA SER A 136 7.65 -5.19 -19.81
C SER A 136 8.40 -5.22 -18.47
N ILE A 137 8.43 -4.11 -17.74
CA ILE A 137 9.00 -4.05 -16.38
C ILE A 137 8.18 -4.92 -15.44
N ALA A 138 6.85 -4.77 -15.47
CA ALA A 138 5.94 -5.56 -14.65
C ALA A 138 6.11 -7.07 -14.93
N GLU A 139 6.18 -7.47 -16.20
CA GLU A 139 6.40 -8.86 -16.58
C GLU A 139 7.73 -9.43 -16.04
N ARG A 140 8.82 -8.67 -16.11
CA ARG A 140 10.11 -9.07 -15.51
C ARG A 140 10.01 -9.25 -13.99
N LEU A 141 9.26 -8.38 -13.31
CA LEU A 141 9.02 -8.50 -11.87
C LEU A 141 8.18 -9.72 -11.54
N TYR A 142 7.10 -9.99 -12.30
CA TYR A 142 6.22 -11.14 -12.10
C TYR A 142 6.94 -12.47 -12.27
N THR A 143 7.81 -12.57 -13.29
CA THR A 143 8.62 -13.76 -13.56
C THR A 143 9.77 -13.96 -12.57
N ASN A 144 10.17 -12.91 -11.84
CA ASN A 144 11.24 -12.94 -10.85
C ASN A 144 10.73 -12.51 -9.47
N LYS A 145 10.00 -13.38 -8.79
CA LYS A 145 9.40 -13.09 -7.48
C LYS A 145 10.46 -12.96 -6.37
N PRO A 146 10.27 -12.06 -5.39
CA PRO A 146 11.09 -12.01 -4.18
C PRO A 146 10.81 -13.20 -3.26
N LYS A 147 11.69 -13.44 -2.27
CA LYS A 147 11.46 -14.47 -1.26
C LYS A 147 10.57 -13.91 -0.14
N ILE A 148 9.34 -14.40 -0.04
CA ILE A 148 8.31 -13.82 0.86
C ILE A 148 8.10 -14.59 2.17
N VAL A 149 8.66 -15.79 2.30
CA VAL A 149 8.58 -16.63 3.51
C VAL A 149 9.99 -16.98 3.96
N ARG A 150 10.21 -16.99 5.28
CA ARG A 150 11.49 -17.43 5.89
C ARG A 150 12.69 -16.68 5.28
N GLU A 151 12.53 -15.37 5.06
CA GLU A 151 13.62 -14.48 4.63
C GLU A 151 14.73 -14.45 5.71
N THR A 152 14.34 -14.37 6.98
CA THR A 152 15.24 -14.21 8.12
C THR A 152 16.06 -15.45 8.47
N ASP A 153 15.76 -16.59 7.84
CA ASP A 153 16.47 -17.87 8.06
C ASP A 153 17.94 -17.83 7.66
N SER A 154 18.32 -16.90 6.77
CA SER A 154 19.72 -16.74 6.38
C SER A 154 20.03 -15.31 6.00
N LEU A 155 21.23 -14.85 6.34
CA LEU A 155 21.75 -13.55 5.91
C LEU A 155 21.71 -13.41 4.38
N LEU A 156 22.01 -14.50 3.64
CA LEU A 156 21.96 -14.50 2.18
C LEU A 156 20.55 -14.17 1.65
N SER A 157 19.49 -14.72 2.26
CA SER A 157 18.12 -14.44 1.86
C SER A 157 17.73 -12.97 2.09
N ILE A 158 18.12 -12.41 3.24
CA ILE A 158 17.92 -10.98 3.54
C ILE A 158 18.65 -10.11 2.50
N MET A 159 19.91 -10.43 2.19
CA MET A 159 20.69 -9.70 1.18
C MET A 159 20.07 -9.78 -0.22
N GLN A 160 19.60 -10.97 -0.63
CA GLN A 160 18.94 -11.17 -1.91
C GLN A 160 17.67 -10.33 -2.04
N ASN A 161 16.82 -10.31 -1.01
CA ASN A 161 15.62 -9.49 -0.98
C ASN A 161 15.95 -7.99 -0.96
N THR A 162 16.95 -7.58 -0.17
CA THR A 162 17.40 -6.18 -0.10
C THR A 162 17.90 -5.66 -1.44
N ALA A 163 18.50 -6.53 -2.27
CA ALA A 163 18.97 -6.19 -3.62
C ALA A 163 17.98 -6.58 -4.74
N HIS A 164 16.79 -7.10 -4.41
CA HIS A 164 15.88 -7.76 -5.36
C HIS A 164 15.55 -6.89 -6.59
N LEU A 165 15.02 -5.68 -6.38
CA LEU A 165 14.59 -4.82 -7.48
C LEU A 165 15.78 -4.41 -8.36
N TYR A 166 16.93 -4.11 -7.77
CA TYR A 166 18.15 -3.81 -8.54
C TYR A 166 18.65 -5.01 -9.34
N ARG A 167 18.56 -6.22 -8.80
CA ARG A 167 18.97 -7.45 -9.49
C ARG A 167 18.06 -7.79 -10.66
N VAL A 168 16.75 -7.58 -10.52
CA VAL A 168 15.76 -7.90 -11.56
C VAL A 168 15.69 -6.82 -12.65
N LEU A 169 15.72 -5.54 -12.27
CA LEU A 169 15.51 -4.42 -13.18
C LEU A 169 16.80 -3.74 -13.63
N GLY A 170 17.88 -3.86 -12.85
CA GLY A 170 19.12 -3.17 -13.12
C GLY A 170 19.05 -1.65 -12.87
N LYS A 171 20.20 -0.98 -13.00
CA LYS A 171 20.35 0.44 -12.67
C LYS A 171 19.50 1.36 -13.55
N LYS A 172 19.39 1.05 -14.84
CA LYS A 172 18.69 1.89 -15.83
C LYS A 172 17.21 1.99 -15.50
N ASP A 173 16.54 0.85 -15.40
CA ASP A 173 15.09 0.80 -15.17
C ASP A 173 14.74 1.33 -13.78
N ILE A 174 15.57 1.05 -12.76
CA ILE A 174 15.39 1.66 -11.42
C ILE A 174 15.49 3.19 -11.49
N GLY A 175 16.45 3.73 -12.26
CA GLY A 175 16.55 5.17 -12.48
C GLY A 175 15.29 5.76 -13.10
N ILE A 176 14.79 5.11 -14.16
CA ILE A 176 13.56 5.52 -14.86
C ILE A 176 12.34 5.50 -13.94
N LEU A 177 12.13 4.41 -13.19
CA LEU A 177 11.02 4.30 -12.24
C LEU A 177 11.11 5.36 -11.14
N LYS A 178 12.33 5.72 -10.74
CA LYS A 178 12.54 6.78 -9.76
C LYS A 178 12.16 8.14 -10.32
N THR A 179 12.59 8.45 -11.54
CA THR A 179 12.19 9.67 -12.25
C THR A 179 10.68 9.74 -12.43
N LEU A 180 10.03 8.63 -12.82
CA LEU A 180 8.57 8.54 -12.91
C LEU A 180 7.89 8.91 -11.59
N LEU A 181 8.26 8.25 -10.49
CA LEU A 181 7.67 8.53 -9.17
C LEU A 181 7.97 9.95 -8.65
N GLU A 182 9.11 10.53 -9.01
CA GLU A 182 9.48 11.88 -8.61
C GLU A 182 8.65 12.96 -9.32
N ASN A 183 8.23 12.71 -10.57
CA ASN A 183 7.43 13.64 -11.38
C ASN A 183 5.92 13.42 -11.23
N GLU A 184 5.46 12.20 -10.95
CA GLU A 184 4.04 11.83 -10.94
C GLU A 184 3.38 11.89 -9.56
N LYS A 185 3.87 12.71 -8.63
CA LYS A 185 3.38 12.69 -7.24
C LYS A 185 1.91 13.06 -7.09
N GLU A 186 1.43 14.01 -7.88
CA GLU A 186 0.05 14.51 -7.81
C GLU A 186 -0.96 13.55 -8.46
N THR A 187 -0.50 12.75 -9.41
CA THR A 187 -1.29 11.84 -10.23
C THR A 187 -1.15 10.38 -9.78
N LEU A 188 -0.17 10.09 -8.93
CA LEU A 188 0.10 8.74 -8.41
C LEU A 188 -1.13 8.14 -7.71
N GLU A 189 -1.83 8.96 -6.93
CA GLU A 189 -3.00 8.56 -6.15
C GLU A 189 -4.17 8.05 -7.04
N PRO A 190 -4.68 8.83 -8.01
CA PRO A 190 -5.71 8.35 -8.94
C PRO A 190 -5.21 7.24 -9.89
N MET A 191 -3.92 7.23 -10.27
CA MET A 191 -3.35 6.15 -11.07
C MET A 191 -3.40 4.81 -10.34
N LEU A 192 -2.90 4.75 -9.10
CA LEU A 192 -2.89 3.51 -8.31
C LEU A 192 -4.31 3.01 -8.01
N ALA A 193 -5.27 3.91 -7.77
CA ALA A 193 -6.68 3.53 -7.63
C ALA A 193 -7.21 2.84 -8.90
N SER A 194 -6.86 3.37 -10.08
CA SER A 194 -7.25 2.79 -11.37
C SER A 194 -6.63 1.41 -11.62
N PHE A 195 -5.36 1.24 -11.26
CA PHE A 195 -4.69 -0.07 -11.34
C PHE A 195 -5.26 -1.07 -10.36
N PHE A 196 -5.53 -0.67 -9.11
CA PHE A 196 -6.11 -1.54 -8.11
C PHE A 196 -7.49 -2.06 -8.54
N ARG A 197 -8.35 -1.18 -9.08
CA ARG A 197 -9.64 -1.58 -9.67
C ARG A 197 -9.46 -2.60 -10.81
N GLY A 198 -8.46 -2.40 -11.66
CA GLY A 198 -8.17 -3.29 -12.78
C GLY A 198 -7.76 -4.72 -12.39
N ILE A 199 -7.45 -4.99 -11.12
CA ILE A 199 -7.16 -6.35 -10.64
C ILE A 199 -8.40 -7.26 -10.79
N ASP A 200 -9.58 -6.75 -10.46
CA ASP A 200 -10.83 -7.52 -10.56
C ASP A 200 -11.21 -7.78 -12.02
N GLU A 201 -10.92 -6.81 -12.90
CA GLU A 201 -11.18 -6.85 -14.34
C GLU A 201 -10.10 -7.66 -15.10
N ASN A 202 -9.03 -8.11 -14.43
CA ASN A 202 -7.84 -8.66 -15.06
C ASN A 202 -8.12 -9.92 -15.90
N LYS A 203 -8.84 -10.90 -15.34
CA LYS A 203 -9.11 -12.18 -16.04
C LYS A 203 -9.95 -11.99 -17.30
N GLN A 204 -10.91 -11.07 -17.24
CA GLN A 204 -11.89 -10.87 -18.31
C GLN A 204 -11.33 -9.98 -19.42
N CYS A 205 -10.59 -8.93 -19.05
CA CYS A 205 -10.28 -7.82 -19.96
C CYS A 205 -8.79 -7.65 -20.27
N LEU A 206 -7.89 -8.06 -19.38
CA LEU A 206 -6.47 -7.70 -19.47
C LEU A 206 -5.58 -8.89 -19.85
N ALA A 207 -5.66 -9.97 -19.08
CA ALA A 207 -4.76 -11.11 -19.20
C ALA A 207 -4.80 -11.73 -20.61
N GLY A 208 -3.68 -11.64 -21.33
CA GLY A 208 -3.55 -12.16 -22.71
C GLY A 208 -4.31 -11.37 -23.79
N LYS A 209 -5.01 -10.29 -23.42
CA LYS A 209 -5.83 -9.46 -24.33
C LYS A 209 -5.35 -8.02 -24.42
N TYR A 210 -4.59 -7.56 -23.44
CA TYR A 210 -4.09 -6.19 -23.34
C TYR A 210 -2.64 -6.20 -22.83
N PRO A 211 -1.79 -5.21 -23.19
CA PRO A 211 -0.39 -5.20 -22.77
C PRO A 211 -0.19 -5.16 -21.26
N VAL A 212 -1.08 -4.47 -20.54
CA VAL A 212 -1.03 -4.41 -19.08
C VAL A 212 -1.68 -5.65 -18.50
N THR A 213 -1.00 -6.29 -17.55
CA THR A 213 -1.53 -7.43 -16.81
C THR A 213 -1.37 -7.20 -15.31
N LEU A 214 -2.39 -7.62 -14.56
CA LEU A 214 -2.49 -7.45 -13.10
C LEU A 214 -2.83 -8.80 -12.42
N PRO A 215 -1.97 -9.83 -12.56
CA PRO A 215 -2.19 -11.13 -11.94
C PRO A 215 -2.14 -11.03 -10.41
N LEU A 216 -3.26 -11.35 -9.76
CA LEU A 216 -3.41 -11.21 -8.31
C LEU A 216 -2.35 -11.99 -7.51
N GLU A 217 -1.97 -13.20 -7.94
CA GLU A 217 -0.95 -14.02 -7.26
C GLU A 217 0.43 -13.33 -7.21
N GLU A 218 0.75 -12.55 -8.25
CA GLU A 218 2.07 -11.92 -8.38
C GLU A 218 2.07 -10.62 -7.59
N LEU A 219 0.96 -9.88 -7.66
CA LEU A 219 0.72 -8.71 -6.83
C LEU A 219 0.70 -9.07 -5.35
N TYR A 220 0.13 -10.22 -4.98
CA TYR A 220 0.16 -10.78 -3.63
C TYR A 220 1.61 -11.02 -3.15
N ALA A 221 2.47 -11.61 -3.99
CA ALA A 221 3.86 -11.82 -3.64
C ALA A 221 4.60 -10.50 -3.39
N TYR A 222 4.42 -9.49 -4.25
CA TYR A 222 5.04 -8.18 -4.03
C TYR A 222 4.43 -7.42 -2.84
N SER A 223 3.14 -7.56 -2.59
CA SER A 223 2.48 -6.97 -1.42
C SER A 223 3.04 -7.54 -0.12
N THR A 224 3.20 -8.86 -0.07
CA THR A 224 3.87 -9.54 1.05
C THR A 224 5.32 -9.10 1.20
N PHE A 225 6.05 -8.99 0.09
CA PHE A 225 7.42 -8.50 0.09
C PHE A 225 7.52 -7.12 0.74
N PHE A 226 6.72 -6.14 0.29
CA PHE A 226 6.77 -4.79 0.82
C PHE A 226 6.36 -4.68 2.28
N LEU A 227 5.37 -5.47 2.72
CA LEU A 227 4.83 -5.37 4.09
C LEU A 227 5.56 -6.23 5.12
N ASN A 228 6.07 -7.40 4.73
CA ASN A 228 6.52 -8.42 5.69
C ASN A 228 8.01 -8.79 5.58
N THR A 229 8.72 -8.32 4.55
CA THR A 229 10.16 -8.59 4.40
C THR A 229 11.01 -7.38 4.81
N MET A 230 12.19 -7.64 5.37
CA MET A 230 13.16 -6.59 5.69
C MET A 230 13.62 -5.88 4.42
N GLY A 231 13.87 -6.63 3.34
CA GLY A 231 14.27 -6.06 2.05
C GLY A 231 13.22 -5.10 1.48
N GLY A 232 11.95 -5.50 1.47
CA GLY A 232 10.84 -4.70 0.97
C GLY A 232 10.60 -3.43 1.79
N GLN A 233 10.58 -3.55 3.12
CA GLN A 233 10.45 -2.40 4.02
C GLN A 233 11.62 -1.41 3.84
N ALA A 234 12.85 -1.91 3.66
CA ALA A 234 14.01 -1.06 3.38
C ALA A 234 13.91 -0.30 2.05
N TYR A 235 13.20 -0.82 1.04
CA TYR A 235 12.87 -0.04 -0.16
C TYR A 235 11.88 1.08 0.15
N LEU A 236 10.81 0.78 0.89
CA LEU A 236 9.78 1.75 1.26
C LEU A 236 10.32 2.89 2.13
N PHE A 237 11.21 2.61 3.09
CA PHE A 237 11.81 3.64 3.94
C PHE A 237 12.71 4.63 3.17
N ARG A 238 13.13 4.29 1.95
CA ARG A 238 13.91 5.17 1.05
C ARG A 238 13.03 5.95 0.07
N ARG A 239 11.71 5.95 0.26
CA ARG A 239 10.75 6.71 -0.54
C ARG A 239 10.14 7.83 0.31
N ASP A 240 9.62 8.83 -0.38
CA ASP A 240 8.86 9.88 0.28
C ASP A 240 7.60 9.29 0.93
N PRO A 241 7.05 9.95 1.96
CA PRO A 241 5.94 9.39 2.73
C PRO A 241 4.67 9.13 1.89
N VAL A 242 4.36 9.96 0.89
CA VAL A 242 3.18 9.78 0.01
C VAL A 242 3.30 8.46 -0.74
N THR A 243 4.41 8.26 -1.46
CA THR A 243 4.66 7.01 -2.18
C THR A 243 4.65 5.80 -1.25
N ARG A 244 5.29 5.92 -0.08
CA ARG A 244 5.36 4.82 0.91
C ARG A 244 3.97 4.43 1.41
N ILE A 245 3.15 5.40 1.81
CA ILE A 245 1.81 5.17 2.35
C ILE A 245 0.90 4.56 1.29
N LEU A 246 0.92 5.07 0.06
CA LEU A 246 0.11 4.52 -1.03
C LEU A 246 0.50 3.07 -1.35
N ILE A 247 1.79 2.75 -1.41
CA ILE A 247 2.22 1.36 -1.64
C ILE A 247 1.76 0.45 -0.50
N LYS A 248 1.90 0.87 0.77
CA LYS A 248 1.41 0.10 1.92
C LYS A 248 -0.11 -0.11 1.85
N TYR A 249 -0.86 0.95 1.53
CA TYR A 249 -2.32 0.91 1.42
C TYR A 249 -2.78 -0.13 0.40
N TYR A 250 -2.29 -0.03 -0.85
CA TYR A 250 -2.69 -0.98 -1.88
C TYR A 250 -2.14 -2.39 -1.63
N ALA A 251 -0.97 -2.54 -1.00
CA ALA A 251 -0.45 -3.85 -0.61
C ALA A 251 -1.38 -4.54 0.43
N ILE A 252 -1.91 -3.79 1.39
CA ILE A 252 -2.89 -4.31 2.36
C ILE A 252 -4.17 -4.74 1.65
N LEU A 253 -4.69 -3.92 0.74
CA LEU A 253 -5.91 -4.26 0.00
C LEU A 253 -5.72 -5.49 -0.92
N ILE A 254 -4.55 -5.62 -1.56
CA ILE A 254 -4.21 -6.80 -2.37
C ILE A 254 -4.12 -8.05 -1.48
N LEU A 255 -3.48 -7.96 -0.30
CA LEU A 255 -3.46 -9.06 0.66
C LEU A 255 -4.85 -9.42 1.16
N HIS A 256 -5.72 -8.43 1.38
CA HIS A 256 -7.11 -8.68 1.72
C HIS A 256 -7.83 -9.47 0.62
N LYS A 257 -7.74 -9.02 -0.64
CA LYS A 257 -8.29 -9.77 -1.79
C LYS A 257 -7.71 -11.18 -1.89
N ALA A 258 -6.41 -11.34 -1.63
CA ALA A 258 -5.77 -12.64 -1.60
C ALA A 258 -6.31 -13.56 -0.50
N ASN A 259 -6.67 -13.00 0.66
CA ASN A 259 -7.36 -13.73 1.73
C ASN A 259 -8.77 -14.15 1.31
N GLU A 260 -9.56 -13.24 0.74
CA GLU A 260 -10.92 -13.53 0.29
C GLU A 260 -10.97 -14.61 -0.81
N GLN A 261 -9.95 -14.66 -1.67
CA GLN A 261 -9.82 -15.68 -2.71
C GLN A 261 -9.07 -16.95 -2.26
N GLY A 262 -8.68 -17.05 -0.98
CA GLY A 262 -8.00 -18.23 -0.44
C GLY A 262 -6.60 -18.48 -1.01
N ILE A 263 -5.95 -17.48 -1.60
CA ILE A 263 -4.62 -17.61 -2.23
C ILE A 263 -3.48 -17.12 -1.33
N ASN A 264 -3.76 -16.61 -0.12
CA ASN A 264 -2.74 -16.26 0.89
C ASN A 264 -2.09 -17.52 1.51
N LYS A 265 -1.34 -18.26 0.69
CA LYS A 265 -0.69 -19.52 1.07
C LYS A 265 0.37 -19.35 2.16
N ALA A 266 0.98 -18.16 2.27
CA ALA A 266 1.97 -17.88 3.30
C ALA A 266 1.37 -17.53 4.67
N GLY A 267 0.04 -17.43 4.79
CA GLY A 267 -0.62 -17.11 6.06
C GLY A 267 -0.27 -15.73 6.60
N VAL A 268 -0.04 -14.76 5.71
CA VAL A 268 0.36 -13.40 6.08
C VAL A 268 -0.77 -12.72 6.84
N ASP A 269 -0.53 -12.37 8.10
CA ASP A 269 -1.45 -11.58 8.90
C ASP A 269 -1.29 -10.09 8.58
N ILE A 270 -2.40 -9.45 8.16
CA ILE A 270 -2.42 -8.04 7.79
C ILE A 270 -2.70 -7.11 8.98
N ARG A 271 -3.16 -7.61 10.13
CA ARG A 271 -3.68 -6.77 11.24
C ARG A 271 -2.65 -5.78 11.78
N SER A 272 -1.39 -6.23 11.95
CA SER A 272 -0.31 -5.34 12.38
C SER A 272 0.00 -4.27 11.34
N GLY A 273 0.08 -4.64 10.05
CA GLY A 273 0.30 -3.69 8.95
C GLY A 273 -0.83 -2.67 8.83
N LEU A 274 -2.07 -3.14 9.02
CA LEU A 274 -3.29 -2.34 9.02
C LEU A 274 -3.28 -1.29 10.13
N LYS A 275 -3.07 -1.70 11.38
CA LYS A 275 -2.96 -0.79 12.52
C LYS A 275 -1.87 0.25 12.30
N ASN A 276 -0.67 -0.19 11.91
CA ASN A 276 0.46 0.73 11.67
C ASN A 276 0.17 1.76 10.58
N LEU A 277 -0.56 1.38 9.52
CA LEU A 277 -0.92 2.31 8.45
C LEU A 277 -2.01 3.29 8.88
N ILE A 278 -2.99 2.85 9.67
CA ILE A 278 -4.00 3.71 10.29
C ILE A 278 -3.31 4.77 11.14
N ASP A 279 -2.41 4.37 12.04
CA ASP A 279 -1.65 5.28 12.90
C ASP A 279 -0.81 6.28 12.07
N GLU A 280 -0.17 5.82 10.98
CA GLU A 280 0.60 6.68 10.07
C GLU A 280 -0.31 7.70 9.35
N LEU A 281 -1.50 7.30 8.90
CA LEU A 281 -2.47 8.17 8.23
C LEU A 281 -3.14 9.16 9.19
N LEU A 282 -3.30 8.82 10.46
CA LEU A 282 -3.79 9.78 11.46
C LEU A 282 -2.82 10.96 11.63
N VAL A 283 -1.51 10.72 11.50
CA VAL A 283 -0.50 11.78 11.61
C VAL A 283 -0.24 12.49 10.27
N PHE A 284 -0.28 11.76 9.15
CA PHE A 284 0.16 12.28 7.85
C PHE A 284 -1.00 12.80 6.98
N GLN A 285 -1.11 14.13 6.85
CA GLN A 285 -2.27 14.80 6.22
C GLN A 285 -2.09 15.20 4.75
N VAL A 286 -1.09 14.67 4.03
CA VAL A 286 -0.75 15.17 2.68
C VAL A 286 -1.55 14.49 1.55
N LEU A 287 -2.19 13.34 1.80
CA LEU A 287 -2.95 12.61 0.78
C LEU A 287 -4.31 13.26 0.49
N GLN A 288 -4.70 13.31 -0.79
CA GLN A 288 -5.94 13.97 -1.21
C GLN A 288 -7.17 13.20 -0.73
N LYS A 289 -7.13 11.86 -0.78
CA LYS A 289 -8.22 10.97 -0.34
C LYS A 289 -7.90 10.27 0.98
N ARG A 290 -7.13 10.92 1.86
CA ARG A 290 -6.78 10.41 3.19
C ARG A 290 -7.97 9.82 3.93
N ASP A 291 -9.09 10.55 3.96
CA ASP A 291 -10.31 10.18 4.65
C ASP A 291 -10.95 8.91 4.07
N GLU A 292 -10.94 8.75 2.75
CA GLU A 292 -11.42 7.55 2.05
C GLU A 292 -10.55 6.33 2.41
N TYR A 293 -9.23 6.52 2.48
CA TYR A 293 -8.29 5.47 2.86
C TYR A 293 -8.48 5.05 4.31
N LEU A 294 -8.56 6.02 5.22
CA LEU A 294 -8.72 5.76 6.64
C LEU A 294 -10.03 5.02 6.92
N ASN A 295 -11.14 5.47 6.33
CA ASN A 295 -12.42 4.77 6.40
C ASN A 295 -12.32 3.32 5.92
N THR A 296 -11.70 3.10 4.75
CA THR A 296 -11.51 1.76 4.19
C THR A 296 -10.74 0.85 5.14
N LEU A 297 -9.63 1.36 5.71
CA LEU A 297 -8.79 0.60 6.62
C LEU A 297 -9.47 0.28 7.96
N LEU A 298 -10.28 1.20 8.50
CA LEU A 298 -11.01 0.98 9.76
C LEU A 298 -12.17 -0.02 9.62
N VAL A 299 -12.89 0.03 8.49
CA VAL A 299 -13.87 -1.01 8.14
C VAL A 299 -13.16 -2.36 8.02
N LEU A 300 -12.00 -2.39 7.37
CA LEU A 300 -11.20 -3.60 7.26
C LEU A 300 -10.73 -4.09 8.63
N GLN A 301 -10.29 -3.20 9.51
CA GLN A 301 -9.83 -3.55 10.86
C GLN A 301 -10.96 -4.19 11.65
N SER A 302 -12.14 -3.57 11.62
CA SER A 302 -13.33 -4.08 12.29
C SER A 302 -13.69 -5.49 11.79
N LYS A 303 -13.63 -5.74 10.47
CA LYS A 303 -13.85 -7.07 9.87
C LYS A 303 -12.87 -8.12 10.42
N TYR A 304 -11.58 -7.79 10.49
CA TYR A 304 -10.57 -8.74 10.97
C TYR A 304 -10.64 -8.96 12.49
N ASP A 305 -10.98 -7.93 13.27
CA ASP A 305 -11.19 -8.04 14.72
C ASP A 305 -12.41 -8.91 15.06
N GLN A 306 -13.47 -8.85 14.25
CA GLN A 306 -14.63 -9.73 14.38
C GLN A 306 -14.29 -11.18 13.99
N GLN A 307 -13.57 -11.38 12.88
CA GLN A 307 -13.29 -12.71 12.34
C GLN A 307 -12.29 -13.51 13.19
N TYR A 308 -11.31 -12.85 13.80
CA TYR A 308 -10.22 -13.51 14.54
C TYR A 308 -10.20 -13.18 16.04
N GLY A 309 -11.18 -12.40 16.52
CA GLY A 309 -11.21 -11.83 17.85
C GLY A 309 -10.20 -10.69 18.02
N MET A 310 -10.45 -9.77 18.97
CA MET A 310 -9.43 -8.83 19.44
C MET A 310 -8.30 -9.62 20.13
N GLY A 311 -7.30 -10.06 19.37
CA GLY A 311 -6.18 -10.86 19.88
C GLY A 311 -4.95 -10.75 18.98
N GLY A 312 -3.77 -10.35 19.45
CA GLY A 312 -3.34 -10.10 20.82
C GLY A 312 -2.08 -9.23 20.85
N ASN A 313 -1.80 -8.74 22.07
CA ASN A 313 -0.69 -7.86 22.45
C ASN A 313 0.66 -8.22 21.84
#